data_AF-A0A7S1VTF2-F1
#
_entry.id   AF-A0A7S1VTF2-F1
#
_cell.length_a   1.000
_cell.length_b   1.000
_cell.length_c   1.000
_cell.angle_alpha   90.00
_cell.angle_beta   90.00
_cell.angle_gamma   90.00
#
_symmetry.space_group_name_H-M   'P 1'
#
loop_
_entity.id
_entity.type
_entity.pdbx_description
1 polymer ?
#
loop_
_entity_poly.entity_id
_entity_poly.type
_entity_poly.pdbx_seq_one_letter_code
_entity_poly.pdbx_strand_id
1 'polypeptide(L)'
;SISGWRRVVGRIAVSGWRFARESFTDLRHFSLSSVATSVLHRTIPEYGVEQCGKIGGRGGPGFARLVHWTAAKAYAGWQVMRAAGLATEAIELARFLGADIESVLSRGSQFRVESVLVRVTRAHNLLNLSPTKAAVAQQSAPTQLALVMEPTPPYFFTQPTIVLDFASLYPSMMVAYNLCYSTCLGKLSTIDRQGDDRAFGVTSLSVPPGVLSALAPDLTLTPSGSLFVTDKVQQGVLPQLLGEVLLARAKVKQAAKGVEADSRVGRQLQGVQSGLKFLANFSYGYTSASGTGRMPCAEVADAIVSLGRATLERTMTMVNDELGPTHGTTVVYGDTDSLFVSFRRDGPSVSLARAFEVGREIVARGGAREP
;
A
#
# COMPACT_ATOMS: atom_id res chain seq x y z
N SER A 1 -15.43 7.46 -9.20
CA SER A 1 -15.29 6.30 -10.12
C SER A 1 -14.79 6.78 -11.48
N ILE A 2 -14.06 5.94 -12.21
CA ILE A 2 -13.63 6.21 -13.60
C ILE A 2 -14.82 6.28 -14.59
N SER A 3 -16.02 5.90 -14.15
CA SER A 3 -17.25 5.79 -14.95
C SER A 3 -18.06 7.09 -15.10
N GLY A 4 -17.43 8.20 -15.53
CA GLY A 4 -18.17 9.39 -15.99
C GLY A 4 -18.78 9.25 -17.39
N TRP A 5 -18.84 8.03 -17.94
CA TRP A 5 -19.11 7.77 -19.35
C TRP A 5 -20.43 7.03 -19.55
N ARG A 6 -21.05 7.25 -20.71
CA ARG A 6 -22.16 6.44 -21.22
C ARG A 6 -21.73 4.96 -21.20
N ARG A 7 -22.40 4.15 -20.38
CA ARG A 7 -22.19 2.71 -20.34
C ARG A 7 -22.53 2.13 -21.71
N VAL A 8 -21.55 1.58 -22.41
CA VAL A 8 -21.76 0.88 -23.68
C VAL A 8 -21.73 -0.61 -23.39
N VAL A 9 -22.89 -1.26 -23.46
CA VAL A 9 -23.01 -2.69 -23.18
C VAL A 9 -22.06 -3.49 -24.09
N GLY A 10 -21.28 -4.38 -23.48
CA GLY A 10 -20.30 -5.22 -24.19
C GLY A 10 -18.97 -4.53 -24.53
N ARG A 11 -18.74 -3.26 -24.15
CA ARG A 11 -17.48 -2.55 -24.41
C ARG A 11 -16.94 -1.87 -23.16
N ILE A 12 -15.64 -1.99 -22.93
CA ILE A 12 -14.95 -1.30 -21.84
C ILE A 12 -14.54 0.10 -22.34
N ALA A 13 -15.04 1.14 -21.69
CA ALA A 13 -14.67 2.52 -21.99
C ALA A 13 -13.60 2.99 -21.01
N VAL A 14 -12.48 3.51 -21.53
CA VAL A 14 -11.37 4.01 -20.72
C VAL A 14 -11.09 5.47 -21.05
N SER A 15 -10.93 6.30 -20.01
CA SER A 15 -10.54 7.70 -20.16
C SER A 15 -9.02 7.83 -20.09
N GLY A 16 -8.39 8.12 -21.23
CA GLY A 16 -6.94 8.33 -21.29
C GLY A 16 -6.45 9.46 -20.39
N TRP A 17 -7.25 10.52 -20.20
CA TRP A 17 -6.91 11.63 -19.29
C TRP A 17 -6.92 11.20 -17.80
N ARG A 18 -7.95 10.47 -17.36
CA ARG A 18 -8.00 9.98 -15.96
C ARG A 18 -6.88 9.00 -15.69
N PHE A 19 -6.65 8.07 -16.62
CA PHE A 19 -5.50 7.18 -16.58
C PHE A 19 -4.20 7.96 -16.44
N ALA A 20 -3.97 8.96 -17.30
CA ALA A 20 -2.75 9.77 -17.21
C ALA A 20 -2.62 10.49 -15.86
N ARG A 21 -3.71 10.98 -15.29
CA ARG A 21 -3.71 11.63 -13.98
C ARG A 21 -3.41 10.69 -12.82
N GLU A 22 -3.85 9.44 -12.91
CA GLU A 22 -3.62 8.41 -11.89
C GLU A 22 -2.22 7.78 -12.02
N SER A 23 -1.71 7.66 -13.25
CA SER A 23 -0.43 7.01 -13.54
C SER A 23 0.78 7.94 -13.55
N PHE A 24 0.61 9.23 -13.84
CA PHE A 24 1.70 10.20 -13.97
C PHE A 24 1.57 11.34 -12.96
N THR A 25 1.72 11.02 -11.67
CA THR A 25 1.53 11.98 -10.57
C THR A 25 2.50 13.16 -10.58
N ASP A 26 3.65 13.00 -11.24
CA ASP A 26 4.72 14.00 -11.25
C ASP A 26 4.50 15.10 -12.30
N LEU A 27 3.47 14.96 -13.15
CA LEU A 27 3.13 15.96 -14.16
C LEU A 27 2.32 17.11 -13.55
N ARG A 28 2.74 18.35 -13.86
CA ARG A 28 2.01 19.57 -13.48
C ARG A 28 0.76 19.81 -14.34
N HIS A 29 0.80 19.36 -15.59
CA HIS A 29 -0.28 19.54 -16.56
C HIS A 29 -0.59 18.21 -17.24
N PHE A 30 -1.89 17.90 -17.41
CA PHE A 30 -2.36 16.66 -18.00
C PHE A 30 -2.94 16.85 -19.40
N SER A 31 -2.43 17.84 -20.15
CA SER A 31 -2.77 17.95 -21.57
C SER A 31 -2.15 16.80 -22.36
N LEU A 32 -2.75 16.45 -23.50
CA LEU A 32 -2.20 15.38 -24.34
C LEU A 32 -0.76 15.67 -24.76
N SER A 33 -0.43 16.94 -25.05
CA SER A 33 0.94 17.32 -25.42
C SER A 33 1.92 17.14 -24.26
N SER A 34 1.54 17.52 -23.04
CA SER A 34 2.40 17.35 -21.86
C SER A 34 2.66 15.87 -21.54
N VAL A 35 1.59 15.05 -21.54
CA VAL A 35 1.72 13.61 -21.29
C VAL A 35 2.51 12.93 -22.42
N ALA A 36 2.24 13.26 -23.68
CA ALA A 36 2.99 12.68 -24.80
C ALA A 36 4.47 13.09 -24.81
N THR A 37 4.80 14.30 -24.38
CA THR A 37 6.20 14.73 -24.26
C THR A 37 6.92 13.94 -23.18
N SER A 38 6.25 13.68 -22.05
CA SER A 38 6.82 12.88 -20.96
C SER A 38 6.97 11.40 -21.31
N VAL A 39 5.98 10.80 -21.97
CA VAL A 39 5.92 9.35 -22.21
C VAL A 39 6.54 8.94 -23.55
N LEU A 40 6.32 9.73 -24.60
CA LEU A 40 6.75 9.42 -25.98
C LEU A 40 7.95 10.27 -26.42
N HIS A 41 8.44 11.17 -25.57
CA HIS A 41 9.50 12.14 -25.90
C HIS A 41 9.19 12.95 -27.17
N ARG A 42 7.90 13.24 -27.40
CA ARG A 42 7.42 13.95 -28.59
C ARG A 42 6.37 15.00 -28.22
N THR A 43 6.60 16.23 -28.69
CA THR A 43 5.63 17.31 -28.58
C THR A 43 4.56 17.19 -29.66
N ILE A 44 3.29 17.34 -29.26
CA ILE A 44 2.15 17.36 -30.17
C ILE A 44 1.67 18.81 -30.29
N PRO A 45 1.51 19.37 -31.50
CA PRO A 45 0.96 20.70 -31.68
C PRO A 45 -0.45 20.80 -31.08
N GLU A 46 -0.74 21.88 -30.37
CA GLU A 46 -2.09 22.18 -29.86
C GLU A 46 -2.62 23.43 -30.56
N TYR A 47 -3.70 23.29 -31.31
CA TYR A 47 -4.42 24.41 -31.91
C TYR A 47 -5.63 24.77 -31.06
N GLY A 48 -5.79 26.06 -30.77
CA GLY A 48 -6.98 26.60 -30.11
C GLY A 48 -8.22 26.57 -31.01
N VAL A 49 -9.40 26.69 -30.42
CA VAL A 49 -10.68 26.65 -31.16
C VAL A 49 -10.74 27.71 -32.27
N GLU A 50 -10.29 28.93 -32.00
CA GLU A 50 -10.25 30.02 -32.98
C GLU A 50 -9.29 29.73 -34.14
N GLN A 51 -8.12 29.16 -33.84
CA GLN A 51 -7.14 28.76 -34.85
C GLN A 51 -7.70 27.65 -35.74
N CYS A 52 -8.39 26.67 -35.15
CA CYS A 52 -9.11 25.64 -35.91
C CYS A 52 -10.16 26.25 -36.83
N GLY A 53 -10.92 27.26 -36.37
CA GLY A 53 -11.87 27.99 -37.22
C GLY A 53 -11.22 28.70 -38.40
N LYS A 54 -10.06 29.34 -38.19
CA LYS A 54 -9.28 30.01 -39.25
C LYS A 54 -8.68 29.04 -40.26
N ILE A 55 -8.20 27.88 -39.80
CA ILE A 55 -7.59 26.86 -40.66
C ILE A 55 -8.66 26.03 -41.41
N GLY A 56 -9.82 25.82 -40.78
CA GLY A 56 -10.86 24.87 -41.16
C GLY A 56 -11.92 25.40 -42.10
N GLY A 57 -11.51 26.05 -43.20
CA GLY A 57 -12.42 26.37 -44.30
C GLY A 57 -13.13 25.12 -44.86
N ARG A 58 -14.19 25.33 -45.66
CA ARG A 58 -14.89 24.23 -46.34
C ARG A 58 -14.00 23.63 -47.44
N GLY A 59 -13.25 22.58 -47.09
CA GLY A 59 -12.37 21.86 -48.01
C GLY A 59 -11.00 22.50 -48.23
N GLY A 60 -10.14 21.83 -49.01
CA GLY A 60 -8.80 22.31 -49.36
C GLY A 60 -7.69 21.97 -48.34
N PRO A 61 -6.47 22.53 -48.51
CA PRO A 61 -5.29 22.15 -47.73
C PRO A 61 -5.39 22.42 -46.23
N GLY A 62 -6.13 23.47 -45.82
CA GLY A 62 -6.36 23.79 -44.41
C GLY A 62 -7.24 22.74 -43.72
N PHE A 63 -8.32 22.32 -44.38
CA PHE A 63 -9.18 21.23 -43.91
C PHE A 63 -8.39 19.92 -43.79
N ALA A 64 -7.60 19.56 -44.81
CA ALA A 64 -6.74 18.37 -44.75
C ALA A 64 -5.77 18.42 -43.56
N ARG A 65 -5.15 19.58 -43.30
CA ARG A 65 -4.25 19.78 -42.14
C ARG A 65 -4.95 19.53 -40.81
N LEU A 66 -6.19 19.99 -40.64
CA LEU A 66 -6.96 19.73 -39.42
C LEU A 66 -7.35 18.25 -39.26
N VAL A 67 -7.68 17.57 -40.36
CA VAL A 67 -7.94 16.13 -40.34
C VAL A 67 -6.69 15.37 -39.91
N HIS A 68 -5.53 15.65 -40.53
CA HIS A 68 -4.25 15.05 -40.15
C HIS A 68 -3.89 15.34 -38.69
N TRP A 69 -4.07 16.57 -38.23
CA TRP A 69 -3.81 16.95 -36.84
C TRP A 69 -4.72 16.21 -35.86
N THR A 70 -6.02 16.11 -36.16
CA THR A 70 -6.98 15.40 -35.31
C THR A 70 -6.67 13.90 -35.24
N ALA A 71 -6.36 13.29 -36.39
CA ALA A 71 -5.93 11.90 -36.46
C ALA A 71 -4.63 11.66 -35.68
N ALA A 72 -3.65 12.57 -35.82
CA ALA A 72 -2.39 12.50 -35.08
C ALA A 72 -2.60 12.60 -33.56
N LYS A 73 -3.51 13.46 -33.10
CA LYS A 73 -3.88 13.54 -31.67
C LYS A 73 -4.53 12.25 -31.17
N ALA A 74 -5.49 11.70 -31.91
CA ALA A 74 -6.14 10.44 -31.55
C ALA A 74 -5.13 9.30 -31.49
N TYR A 75 -4.25 9.20 -32.49
CA TYR A 75 -3.21 8.19 -32.55
C TYR A 75 -2.20 8.32 -31.42
N ALA A 76 -1.77 9.55 -31.11
CA ALA A 76 -0.85 9.78 -30.01
C ALA A 76 -1.46 9.43 -28.64
N GLY A 77 -2.75 9.70 -28.43
CA GLY A 77 -3.46 9.26 -27.23
C GLY A 77 -3.43 7.74 -27.06
N TRP A 78 -3.64 7.00 -28.16
CA TRP A 78 -3.49 5.55 -28.16
C TRP A 78 -2.04 5.11 -27.89
N GLN A 79 -1.05 5.76 -28.50
CA GLN A 79 0.37 5.46 -28.28
C GLN A 79 0.78 5.65 -26.82
N VAL A 80 0.33 6.74 -26.17
CA VAL A 80 0.56 6.99 -24.74
C VAL A 80 0.00 5.83 -23.90
N MET A 81 -1.26 5.46 -24.10
CA MET A 81 -1.89 4.36 -23.35
C MET A 81 -1.18 3.02 -23.58
N ARG A 82 -0.69 2.77 -24.80
CA ARG A 82 0.06 1.56 -25.16
C ARG A 82 1.43 1.53 -24.51
N ALA A 83 2.15 2.65 -24.55
CA ALA A 83 3.48 2.79 -23.96
C ALA A 83 3.42 2.64 -22.44
N ALA A 84 2.40 3.24 -21.81
CA ALA A 84 2.15 3.13 -20.39
C ALA A 84 1.63 1.76 -19.93
N GLY A 85 1.40 0.82 -20.84
CA GLY A 85 1.03 -0.56 -20.48
C GLY A 85 -0.37 -0.74 -19.90
N LEU A 86 -1.26 0.25 -20.03
CA LEU A 86 -2.60 0.27 -19.41
C LEU A 86 -3.37 -1.05 -19.57
N ALA A 87 -3.46 -1.57 -20.79
CA ALA A 87 -4.21 -2.80 -21.04
C ALA A 87 -3.56 -4.02 -20.37
N THR A 88 -2.23 -4.15 -20.46
CA THR A 88 -1.49 -5.25 -19.85
C THR A 88 -1.64 -5.21 -18.33
N GLU A 89 -1.42 -4.06 -17.70
CA GLU A 89 -1.55 -3.90 -16.25
C GLU A 89 -2.97 -4.21 -15.78
N ALA A 90 -3.99 -3.68 -16.46
CA ALA A 90 -5.38 -3.93 -16.10
C ALA A 90 -5.77 -5.41 -16.24
N ILE A 91 -5.29 -6.10 -17.28
CA ILE A 91 -5.53 -7.54 -17.49
C ILE A 91 -4.85 -8.38 -16.41
N GLU A 92 -3.57 -8.13 -16.12
CA GLU A 92 -2.85 -8.92 -15.11
C GLU A 92 -3.42 -8.66 -13.71
N LEU A 93 -3.81 -7.43 -13.40
CA LEU A 93 -4.46 -7.10 -12.13
C LEU A 93 -5.86 -7.74 -12.03
N ALA A 94 -6.63 -7.77 -13.11
CA ALA A 94 -7.93 -8.45 -13.16
C ALA A 94 -7.81 -9.95 -12.93
N ARG A 95 -6.84 -10.61 -13.57
CA ARG A 95 -6.54 -12.03 -13.34
C ARG A 95 -6.13 -12.30 -11.91
N PHE A 96 -5.25 -11.47 -11.35
CA PHE A 96 -4.79 -11.59 -9.97
C PHE A 96 -5.94 -11.44 -8.96
N LEU A 97 -6.75 -10.39 -9.11
CA LEU A 97 -7.87 -10.09 -8.21
C LEU A 97 -9.09 -10.99 -8.42
N GLY A 98 -9.16 -11.72 -9.54
CA GLY A 98 -10.35 -12.51 -9.89
C GLY A 98 -11.57 -11.62 -10.14
N ALA A 99 -11.37 -10.45 -10.76
CA ALA A 99 -12.40 -9.45 -11.04
C ALA A 99 -12.40 -9.09 -12.54
N ASP A 100 -13.48 -8.47 -13.00
CA ASP A 100 -13.54 -7.97 -14.38
C ASP A 100 -12.68 -6.70 -14.58
N ILE A 101 -12.22 -6.48 -15.81
CA ILE A 101 -11.31 -5.37 -16.16
C ILE A 101 -11.96 -4.00 -15.88
N GLU A 102 -13.26 -3.85 -16.14
CA GLU A 102 -13.96 -2.59 -15.88
C GLU A 102 -13.98 -2.26 -14.39
N SER A 103 -14.22 -3.25 -13.52
CA SER A 103 -14.18 -3.10 -12.08
C SER A 103 -12.78 -2.77 -11.58
N VAL A 104 -11.74 -3.41 -12.11
CA VAL A 104 -10.35 -3.08 -11.74
C VAL A 104 -10.03 -1.62 -12.06
N LEU A 105 -10.43 -1.14 -13.23
CA LEU A 105 -10.20 0.25 -13.62
C LEU A 105 -11.09 1.21 -12.80
N SER A 106 -12.37 0.92 -12.63
CA SER A 106 -13.35 1.91 -12.16
C SER A 106 -13.62 1.93 -10.67
N ARG A 107 -13.42 0.80 -9.98
CA ARG A 107 -13.77 0.60 -8.57
C ARG A 107 -12.61 0.93 -7.64
N GLY A 108 -12.97 1.34 -6.44
CA GLY A 108 -12.02 1.68 -5.39
C GLY A 108 -11.30 0.47 -4.81
N SER A 109 -10.34 0.78 -3.95
CA SER A 109 -9.43 -0.18 -3.33
C SER A 109 -10.11 -1.23 -2.43
N GLN A 110 -11.16 -0.86 -1.71
CA GLN A 110 -11.93 -1.81 -0.88
C GLN A 110 -12.51 -2.98 -1.69
N PHE A 111 -13.05 -2.71 -2.89
CA PHE A 111 -13.56 -3.77 -3.77
C PHE A 111 -12.47 -4.77 -4.14
N ARG A 112 -11.25 -4.28 -4.40
CA ARG A 112 -10.12 -5.12 -4.78
C ARG A 112 -9.72 -6.05 -3.63
N VAL A 113 -9.67 -5.56 -2.39
CA VAL A 113 -9.39 -6.42 -1.22
C VAL A 113 -10.51 -7.43 -0.98
N GLU A 114 -11.77 -7.01 -1.03
CA GLU A 114 -12.91 -7.92 -0.87
C GLU A 114 -12.95 -9.04 -1.91
N SER A 115 -12.60 -8.72 -3.16
CA SER A 115 -12.59 -9.71 -4.25
C SER A 115 -11.64 -10.87 -3.99
N VAL A 116 -10.58 -10.64 -3.20
CA VAL A 116 -9.65 -11.67 -2.76
C VAL A 116 -10.11 -12.28 -1.44
N LEU A 117 -10.44 -11.44 -0.45
CA LEU A 117 -10.79 -11.87 0.90
C LEU A 117 -11.97 -12.85 0.91
N VAL A 118 -13.04 -12.59 0.14
CA VAL A 118 -14.21 -13.47 0.07
C VAL A 118 -13.86 -14.88 -0.45
N ARG A 119 -12.88 -15.00 -1.36
CA ARG A 119 -12.44 -16.30 -1.88
C ARG A 119 -11.66 -17.07 -0.83
N VAL A 120 -10.77 -16.38 -0.10
CA VAL A 120 -9.99 -16.99 0.98
C VAL A 120 -10.93 -17.41 2.11
N THR A 121 -11.80 -16.54 2.59
CA THR A 121 -12.72 -16.86 3.70
C THR A 121 -13.67 -18.00 3.34
N ARG A 122 -14.15 -18.07 2.10
CA ARG A 122 -14.94 -19.20 1.61
C ARG A 122 -14.18 -20.52 1.68
N ALA A 123 -12.88 -20.54 1.34
CA ALA A 123 -12.06 -21.75 1.44
C ALA A 123 -11.90 -22.24 2.88
N HIS A 124 -12.01 -21.34 3.87
CA HIS A 124 -11.98 -21.65 5.30
C HIS A 124 -13.36 -21.83 5.94
N ASN A 125 -14.45 -21.88 5.15
CA ASN A 125 -15.83 -21.94 5.65
C ASN A 125 -16.20 -20.78 6.60
N LEU A 126 -15.62 -19.60 6.38
CA LEU A 126 -15.87 -18.39 7.16
C LEU A 126 -16.83 -17.46 6.41
N LEU A 127 -17.65 -16.74 7.17
CA LEU A 127 -18.57 -15.72 6.66
C LEU A 127 -18.03 -14.33 6.95
N ASN A 128 -18.01 -13.48 5.92
CA ASN A 128 -17.65 -12.08 6.08
C ASN A 128 -18.82 -11.28 6.63
N LEU A 129 -18.52 -10.36 7.55
CA LEU A 129 -19.50 -9.44 8.10
C LEU A 129 -19.84 -8.35 7.07
N SER A 130 -21.12 -8.02 6.96
CA SER A 130 -21.63 -6.92 6.12
C SER A 130 -22.37 -5.90 6.99
N PRO A 131 -21.65 -5.00 7.67
CA PRO A 131 -22.22 -4.00 8.55
C PRO A 131 -23.04 -2.94 7.80
N THR A 132 -24.02 -2.36 8.49
CA THR A 132 -24.72 -1.17 8.00
C THR A 132 -23.84 0.07 8.16
N LYS A 133 -24.16 1.13 7.40
CA LYS A 133 -23.47 2.42 7.55
C LYS A 133 -23.60 3.00 8.97
N ALA A 134 -24.73 2.75 9.64
CA ALA A 134 -24.95 3.18 11.02
C ALA A 134 -24.01 2.44 11.99
N ALA A 135 -23.85 1.12 11.83
CA ALA A 135 -22.91 0.34 12.64
C ALA A 135 -21.45 0.79 12.42
N VAL A 136 -21.07 1.08 11.17
CA VAL A 136 -19.74 1.65 10.85
C VAL A 136 -19.54 3.01 11.52
N ALA A 137 -20.55 3.87 11.57
CA ALA A 137 -20.45 5.18 12.20
C ALA A 137 -20.40 5.11 13.75
N GLN A 138 -20.93 4.04 14.35
CA GLN A 138 -20.96 3.83 15.79
C GLN A 138 -19.73 3.09 16.34
N GLN A 139 -18.86 2.57 15.47
CA GLN A 139 -17.65 1.88 15.91
C GLN A 139 -16.73 2.80 16.71
N SER A 140 -15.90 2.20 17.57
CA SER A 140 -14.86 2.95 18.27
C SER A 140 -13.87 3.56 17.28
N ALA A 141 -13.47 4.82 17.51
CA ALA A 141 -12.42 5.44 16.73
C ALA A 141 -11.07 4.74 17.00
N PRO A 142 -10.22 4.54 15.97
CA PRO A 142 -8.83 4.13 16.16
C PRO A 142 -8.11 5.13 17.07
N THR A 143 -7.33 4.62 18.04
CA THR A 143 -6.62 5.46 19.01
C THR A 143 -5.12 5.52 18.75
N GLN A 144 -4.59 4.59 17.95
CA GLN A 144 -3.16 4.50 17.70
C GLN A 144 -2.76 5.34 16.49
N LEU A 145 -1.64 6.05 16.64
CA LEU A 145 -1.06 6.87 15.59
C LEU A 145 0.32 6.32 15.20
N ALA A 146 0.62 6.39 13.91
CA ALA A 146 1.95 6.10 13.40
C ALA A 146 2.97 7.08 14.02
N LEU A 147 4.20 6.60 14.19
CA LEU A 147 5.28 7.42 14.72
C LEU A 147 5.86 8.30 13.61
N VAL A 148 5.76 9.61 13.78
CA VAL A 148 6.50 10.60 13.00
C VAL A 148 7.33 11.40 13.99
N MET A 149 8.64 11.29 13.89
CA MET A 149 9.55 12.02 14.76
C MET A 149 9.63 13.48 14.33
N GLU A 150 9.85 14.37 15.30
CA GLU A 150 10.36 15.69 14.98
C GLU A 150 11.83 15.55 14.52
N PRO A 151 12.21 16.10 13.36
CA PRO A 151 13.59 16.02 12.88
C PRO A 151 14.51 16.76 13.87
N THR A 152 15.61 16.11 14.28
CA THR A 152 16.56 16.71 15.21
C THR A 152 17.55 17.62 14.48
N PRO A 153 17.81 18.86 14.94
CA PRO A 153 18.89 19.68 14.41
C PRO A 153 20.27 19.01 14.52
N PRO A 154 21.24 19.32 13.64
CA PRO A 154 21.15 20.31 12.57
C PRO A 154 20.46 19.75 11.31
N TYR A 155 19.52 20.52 10.72
CA TYR A 155 18.85 20.15 9.46
C TYR A 155 19.80 20.14 8.24
N PHE A 156 21.07 20.50 8.45
CA PHE A 156 22.14 20.43 7.48
C PHE A 156 23.19 19.41 7.96
N PHE A 157 23.25 18.28 7.26
CA PHE A 157 24.14 17.17 7.59
C PHE A 157 25.38 17.20 6.69
N THR A 158 26.56 17.36 7.30
CA THR A 158 27.86 17.30 6.61
C THR A 158 28.46 15.89 6.60
N GLN A 159 27.96 15.02 7.47
CA GLN A 159 28.34 13.61 7.54
C GLN A 159 27.28 12.77 6.79
N PRO A 160 27.60 11.53 6.36
CA PRO A 160 26.62 10.65 5.76
C PRO A 160 25.41 10.40 6.67
N THR A 161 24.22 10.31 6.09
CA THR A 161 23.00 9.87 6.77
C THR A 161 22.53 8.57 6.15
N ILE A 162 22.44 7.52 6.98
CA ILE A 162 21.93 6.21 6.61
C ILE A 162 20.40 6.28 6.64
N VAL A 163 19.76 5.85 5.56
CA VAL A 163 18.30 5.77 5.49
C VAL A 163 17.91 4.30 5.47
N LEU A 164 17.17 3.88 6.48
CA LEU A 164 16.66 2.52 6.67
C LEU A 164 15.15 2.54 6.50
N ASP A 165 14.58 1.51 5.90
CA ASP A 165 13.14 1.39 5.64
C ASP A 165 12.68 -0.07 5.84
N PHE A 166 11.60 -0.26 6.59
CA PHE A 166 11.00 -1.57 6.79
C PHE A 166 10.22 -1.99 5.54
N ALA A 167 10.68 -3.05 4.87
CA ALA A 167 10.00 -3.57 3.69
C ALA A 167 8.60 -4.11 4.04
N SER A 168 7.56 -3.32 3.75
CA SER A 168 6.16 -3.67 4.03
C SER A 168 5.86 -3.88 5.53
N LEU A 169 6.19 -2.88 6.36
CA LEU A 169 6.03 -2.90 7.82
C LEU A 169 4.69 -3.51 8.30
N TYR A 170 3.56 -2.89 7.96
CA TYR A 170 2.25 -3.34 8.47
C TYR A 170 1.85 -4.75 8.01
N PRO A 171 1.99 -5.13 6.72
CA PRO A 171 1.82 -6.52 6.31
C PRO A 171 2.66 -7.51 7.11
N SER A 172 3.93 -7.18 7.37
CA SER A 172 4.83 -8.04 8.14
C SER A 172 4.37 -8.17 9.59
N MET A 173 3.89 -7.09 10.23
CA MET A 173 3.31 -7.17 11.59
C MET A 173 2.07 -8.06 11.63
N MET A 174 1.21 -7.98 10.61
CA MET A 174 0.03 -8.83 10.52
C MET A 174 0.40 -10.31 10.42
N VAL A 175 1.40 -10.65 9.60
CA VAL A 175 1.88 -12.02 9.45
C VAL A 175 2.55 -12.50 10.74
N ALA A 176 3.51 -11.75 11.27
CA ALA A 176 4.34 -12.20 12.40
C ALA A 176 3.57 -12.35 13.71
N TYR A 177 2.57 -11.49 13.96
CA TYR A 177 1.76 -11.53 15.18
C TYR A 177 0.36 -12.12 14.97
N ASN A 178 0.11 -12.77 13.82
CA ASN A 178 -1.16 -13.41 13.47
C ASN A 178 -2.38 -12.47 13.61
N LEU A 179 -2.26 -11.21 13.18
CA LEU A 179 -3.29 -10.18 13.37
C LEU A 179 -4.40 -10.31 12.32
N CYS A 180 -5.60 -10.71 12.75
CA CYS A 180 -6.76 -10.90 11.88
C CYS A 180 -8.07 -10.66 12.63
N TYR A 181 -9.15 -10.39 11.89
CA TYR A 181 -10.51 -10.45 12.43
C TYR A 181 -10.81 -11.80 13.09
N SER A 182 -10.34 -12.89 12.49
CA SER A 182 -10.63 -14.27 12.94
C SER A 182 -9.78 -14.72 14.13
N THR A 183 -8.82 -13.91 14.58
CA THR A 183 -7.89 -14.26 15.66
C THR A 183 -7.93 -13.26 16.82
N CYS A 184 -8.60 -12.11 16.65
CA CYS A 184 -8.71 -11.09 17.68
C CYS A 184 -9.82 -11.45 18.69
N LEU A 185 -9.50 -11.35 19.98
CA LEU A 185 -10.42 -11.61 21.09
C LEU A 185 -10.94 -10.31 21.74
N GLY A 186 -10.59 -9.15 21.17
CA GLY A 186 -10.97 -7.83 21.69
C GLY A 186 -9.94 -7.23 22.65
N LYS A 187 -10.28 -6.08 23.27
CA LYS A 187 -9.42 -5.38 24.22
C LYS A 187 -9.45 -6.03 25.60
N LEU A 188 -8.29 -6.24 26.21
CA LEU A 188 -8.17 -6.80 27.56
C LEU A 188 -9.00 -6.00 28.59
N SER A 189 -9.08 -4.68 28.44
CA SER A 189 -9.85 -3.81 29.33
C SER A 189 -11.36 -4.02 29.25
N THR A 190 -11.87 -4.46 28.10
CA THR A 190 -13.30 -4.72 27.90
C THR A 190 -13.64 -6.19 28.11
N ILE A 191 -12.64 -7.08 28.10
CA ILE A 191 -12.83 -8.50 28.34
C ILE A 191 -13.10 -8.77 29.83
N ASP A 192 -14.37 -8.73 30.21
CA ASP A 192 -14.83 -9.19 31.53
C ASP A 192 -14.75 -10.74 31.67
N ARG A 193 -14.57 -11.22 32.90
CA ARG A 193 -14.49 -12.64 33.25
C ARG A 193 -15.86 -13.35 33.21
N GLN A 194 -16.95 -12.61 32.98
CA GLN A 194 -18.34 -13.11 33.12
C GLN A 194 -19.06 -13.48 31.81
N GLY A 195 -18.45 -13.26 30.63
CA GLY A 195 -18.97 -13.78 29.35
C GLY A 195 -19.95 -12.88 28.58
N ASP A 196 -20.13 -11.61 28.96
CA ASP A 196 -21.04 -10.68 28.27
C ASP A 196 -20.58 -10.28 26.86
N ASP A 197 -21.56 -9.95 26.01
CA ASP A 197 -21.40 -9.36 24.68
C ASP A 197 -20.70 -7.99 24.76
N ARG A 198 -19.59 -7.80 24.03
CA ARG A 198 -18.81 -6.54 24.05
C ARG A 198 -18.60 -5.98 22.67
N ALA A 199 -18.48 -4.67 22.58
CA ALA A 199 -18.10 -3.99 21.35
C ALA A 199 -16.79 -4.56 20.77
N PHE A 200 -16.86 -4.98 19.52
CA PHE A 200 -15.73 -5.48 18.74
C PHE A 200 -15.91 -5.02 17.29
N GLY A 201 -15.09 -4.05 16.85
CA GLY A 201 -15.26 -3.38 15.57
C GLY A 201 -16.67 -2.80 15.43
N VAL A 202 -17.45 -3.37 14.52
CA VAL A 202 -18.83 -2.96 14.18
C VAL A 202 -19.89 -3.95 14.70
N THR A 203 -19.51 -4.89 15.56
CA THR A 203 -20.39 -5.93 16.13
C THR A 203 -20.12 -6.15 17.61
N SER A 204 -20.72 -7.18 18.20
CA SER A 204 -20.40 -7.67 19.54
C SER A 204 -19.61 -8.99 19.47
N LEU A 205 -18.71 -9.17 20.42
CA LEU A 205 -17.99 -10.42 20.65
C LEU A 205 -18.21 -10.85 22.10
N SER A 206 -18.75 -12.06 22.29
CA SER A 206 -18.75 -12.75 23.58
C SER A 206 -17.67 -13.82 23.57
N VAL A 207 -16.81 -13.78 24.58
CA VAL A 207 -15.78 -14.79 24.82
C VAL A 207 -16.24 -15.63 26.00
N PRO A 208 -16.54 -16.93 25.81
CA PRO A 208 -17.03 -17.77 26.89
C PRO A 208 -16.07 -17.83 28.09
N PRO A 209 -16.60 -17.93 29.33
CA PRO A 209 -15.77 -18.10 30.52
C PRO A 209 -14.83 -19.30 30.39
N GLY A 210 -13.57 -19.14 30.80
CA GLY A 210 -12.56 -20.20 30.76
C GLY A 210 -11.77 -20.33 29.46
N VAL A 211 -12.25 -19.78 28.33
CA VAL A 211 -11.52 -19.82 27.04
C VAL A 211 -10.19 -19.10 27.13
N LEU A 212 -10.14 -17.91 27.74
CA LEU A 212 -8.89 -17.17 27.91
C LEU A 212 -7.87 -17.93 28.77
N SER A 213 -8.34 -18.57 29.85
CA SER A 213 -7.47 -19.36 30.72
C SER A 213 -6.92 -20.58 30.00
N ALA A 214 -7.75 -21.23 29.16
CA ALA A 214 -7.33 -22.37 28.35
C ALA A 214 -6.33 -21.98 27.25
N LEU A 215 -6.48 -20.79 26.67
CA LEU A 215 -5.62 -20.28 25.60
C LEU A 215 -4.41 -19.48 26.09
N ALA A 216 -4.28 -19.24 27.39
CA ALA A 216 -3.24 -18.38 27.98
C ALA A 216 -1.82 -18.52 27.40
N PRO A 217 -1.25 -19.72 27.15
CA PRO A 217 0.09 -19.85 26.58
C PRO A 217 0.20 -19.43 25.11
N ASP A 218 -0.94 -19.38 24.41
CA ASP A 218 -1.06 -19.14 22.98
C ASP A 218 -1.79 -17.83 22.67
N LEU A 219 -1.73 -16.86 23.60
CA LEU A 219 -2.25 -15.50 23.44
C LEU A 219 -1.12 -14.47 23.28
N THR A 220 -1.32 -13.55 22.36
CA THR A 220 -0.49 -12.37 22.16
C THR A 220 -1.27 -11.12 22.60
N LEU A 221 -0.74 -10.37 23.55
CA LEU A 221 -1.25 -9.05 23.93
C LEU A 221 -0.48 -7.97 23.16
N THR A 222 -1.20 -7.14 22.41
CA THR A 222 -0.59 -6.02 21.67
C THR A 222 -0.41 -4.79 22.54
N PRO A 223 0.48 -3.84 22.18
CA PRO A 223 0.64 -2.60 22.94
C PRO A 223 -0.64 -1.74 23.00
N SER A 224 -1.52 -1.85 22.00
CA SER A 224 -2.86 -1.24 22.02
C SER A 224 -3.85 -1.88 23.01
N GLY A 225 -3.47 -2.98 23.66
CA GLY A 225 -4.28 -3.70 24.64
C GLY A 225 -5.23 -4.74 24.06
N SER A 226 -5.12 -5.08 22.78
CA SER A 226 -5.94 -6.11 22.13
C SER A 226 -5.30 -7.49 22.25
N LEU A 227 -6.10 -8.52 22.49
CA LEU A 227 -5.66 -9.91 22.54
C LEU A 227 -5.85 -10.60 21.18
N PHE A 228 -4.88 -11.41 20.78
CA PHE A 228 -4.94 -12.26 19.60
C PHE A 228 -4.49 -13.68 19.96
N VAL A 229 -5.10 -14.68 19.31
CA VAL A 229 -4.59 -16.05 19.37
C VAL A 229 -3.40 -16.21 18.43
N THR A 230 -2.42 -17.00 18.83
CA THR A 230 -1.27 -17.36 17.98
C THR A 230 -1.69 -18.32 16.85
N ASP A 231 -0.81 -18.44 15.86
CA ASP A 231 -1.00 -19.33 14.70
C ASP A 231 -1.06 -20.81 15.07
N LYS A 232 -0.53 -21.20 16.24
CA LYS A 232 -0.64 -22.55 16.82
C LYS A 232 -2.08 -22.97 17.09
N VAL A 233 -2.93 -22.02 17.48
CA VAL A 233 -4.36 -22.26 17.75
C VAL A 233 -5.13 -22.16 16.45
N GLN A 234 -4.96 -21.04 15.75
CA GLN A 234 -5.63 -20.79 14.48
C GLN A 234 -4.84 -19.79 13.64
N GLN A 235 -4.48 -20.19 12.42
CA GLN A 235 -3.92 -19.26 11.44
C GLN A 235 -5.00 -18.27 10.98
N GLY A 236 -4.70 -16.98 11.09
CA GLY A 236 -5.59 -15.92 10.64
C GLY A 236 -5.66 -15.83 9.10
N VAL A 237 -6.83 -15.46 8.59
CA VAL A 237 -7.08 -15.28 7.16
C VAL A 237 -6.19 -14.20 6.54
N LEU A 238 -6.08 -13.03 7.18
CA LEU A 238 -5.23 -11.93 6.68
C LEU A 238 -3.73 -12.29 6.72
N PRO A 239 -3.18 -12.84 7.83
CA PRO A 239 -1.81 -13.34 7.89
C PRO A 239 -1.49 -14.35 6.77
N GLN A 240 -2.36 -15.34 6.55
CA GLN A 240 -2.17 -16.32 5.48
C GLN A 240 -2.13 -15.67 4.09
N LEU A 241 -3.12 -14.83 3.79
CA LEU A 241 -3.19 -14.11 2.52
C LEU A 241 -1.94 -13.23 2.30
N LEU A 242 -1.54 -12.47 3.32
CA LEU A 242 -0.41 -11.56 3.24
C LEU A 242 0.92 -12.31 3.15
N GLY A 243 1.07 -13.44 3.83
CA GLY A 243 2.23 -14.31 3.71
C GLY A 243 2.45 -14.76 2.26
N GLU A 244 1.39 -15.26 1.60
CA GLU A 244 1.45 -15.63 0.18
C GLU A 244 1.76 -14.44 -0.73
N VAL A 245 1.15 -13.28 -0.47
CA VAL A 245 1.36 -12.05 -1.26
C VAL A 245 2.80 -11.55 -1.14
N LEU A 246 3.38 -11.54 0.07
CA LEU A 246 4.75 -11.10 0.30
C LEU A 246 5.76 -12.06 -0.36
N LEU A 247 5.56 -13.38 -0.22
CA LEU A 247 6.38 -14.40 -0.88
C LEU A 247 6.30 -14.30 -2.41
N ALA A 248 5.10 -14.17 -2.97
CA ALA A 248 4.91 -13.98 -4.41
C ALA A 248 5.60 -12.71 -4.89
N ARG A 249 5.51 -11.61 -4.13
CA ARG A 249 6.14 -10.33 -4.49
C ARG A 249 7.66 -10.43 -4.49
N ALA A 250 8.26 -11.16 -3.54
CA ALA A 250 9.69 -11.42 -3.52
C ALA A 250 10.14 -12.21 -4.76
N LYS A 251 9.41 -13.29 -5.11
CA LYS A 251 9.68 -14.10 -6.30
C LYS A 251 9.55 -13.30 -7.60
N VAL A 252 8.52 -12.47 -7.73
CA VAL A 252 8.31 -11.60 -8.90
C VAL A 252 9.43 -10.56 -9.02
N LYS A 253 9.84 -9.95 -7.91
CA LYS A 253 11.00 -9.02 -7.90
C LYS A 253 12.28 -9.72 -8.33
N GLN A 254 12.50 -10.97 -7.89
CA GLN A 254 13.66 -11.75 -8.29
C GLN A 254 13.61 -12.12 -9.79
N ALA A 255 12.45 -12.56 -10.29
CA ALA A 255 12.26 -12.89 -11.70
C ALA A 255 12.39 -11.67 -12.62
N ALA A 256 12.09 -10.47 -12.12
CA ALA A 256 12.28 -9.22 -12.84
C ALA A 256 13.76 -8.80 -12.94
N LYS A 257 14.68 -9.37 -12.14
CA LYS A 257 16.11 -9.07 -12.24
C LYS A 257 16.64 -9.59 -13.58
N GLY A 258 17.22 -8.69 -14.38
CA GLY A 258 17.78 -9.04 -15.69
C GLY A 258 16.75 -9.10 -16.82
N VAL A 259 15.48 -8.76 -16.56
CA VAL A 259 14.46 -8.59 -17.61
C VAL A 259 14.36 -7.10 -17.96
N GLU A 260 14.45 -6.78 -19.25
CA GLU A 260 14.23 -5.41 -19.72
C GLU A 260 12.81 -4.94 -19.38
N ALA A 261 12.68 -3.78 -18.72
CA ALA A 261 11.41 -3.26 -18.22
C ALA A 261 10.36 -3.08 -19.34
N ASP A 262 10.78 -2.60 -20.51
CA ASP A 262 9.88 -2.32 -21.65
C ASP A 262 9.48 -3.57 -22.45
N SER A 263 10.16 -4.70 -22.21
CA SER A 263 9.82 -5.97 -22.82
C SER A 263 8.39 -6.38 -22.42
N ARG A 264 7.76 -7.25 -23.23
CA ARG A 264 6.42 -7.77 -22.91
C ARG A 264 6.40 -8.42 -21.53
N VAL A 265 7.44 -9.20 -21.22
CA VAL A 265 7.59 -9.92 -19.95
C VAL A 265 7.83 -8.94 -18.80
N GLY A 266 8.68 -7.94 -18.99
CA GLY A 266 8.95 -6.89 -18.00
C GLY A 266 7.67 -6.19 -17.56
N ARG A 267 6.84 -5.75 -18.52
CA ARG A 267 5.54 -5.12 -18.24
C ARG A 267 4.54 -6.04 -17.53
N GLN A 268 4.53 -7.34 -17.85
CA GLN A 268 3.68 -8.30 -17.15
C GLN A 268 4.12 -8.46 -15.68
N LEU A 269 5.42 -8.64 -15.44
CA LEU A 269 5.97 -8.76 -14.10
C LEU A 269 5.71 -7.50 -13.27
N GLN A 270 5.82 -6.31 -13.89
CA GLN A 270 5.49 -5.04 -13.25
C GLN A 270 4.00 -4.98 -12.86
N GLY A 271 3.08 -5.35 -13.74
CA GLY A 271 1.65 -5.37 -13.44
C GLY A 271 1.30 -6.30 -12.26
N VAL A 272 1.88 -7.50 -12.21
CA VAL A 272 1.72 -8.43 -11.09
C VAL A 272 2.32 -7.83 -9.80
N GLN A 273 3.51 -7.23 -9.88
CA GLN A 273 4.16 -6.58 -8.74
C GLN A 273 3.29 -5.46 -8.16
N SER A 274 2.71 -4.61 -9.02
CA SER A 274 1.82 -3.51 -8.63
C SER A 274 0.59 -4.04 -7.89
N GLY A 275 -0.03 -5.11 -8.40
CA GLY A 275 -1.17 -5.77 -7.75
C GLY A 275 -0.84 -6.33 -6.37
N LEU A 276 0.32 -7.01 -6.24
CA LEU A 276 0.79 -7.56 -4.97
C LEU A 276 1.13 -6.45 -3.95
N LYS A 277 1.81 -5.38 -4.39
CA LYS A 277 2.10 -4.21 -3.53
C LYS A 277 0.80 -3.55 -3.06
N PHE A 278 -0.16 -3.39 -3.97
CA PHE A 278 -1.46 -2.83 -3.66
C PHE A 278 -2.19 -3.65 -2.59
N LEU A 279 -2.27 -4.97 -2.76
CA LEU A 279 -2.98 -5.86 -1.82
C LEU A 279 -2.32 -5.85 -0.44
N ALA A 280 -0.99 -5.89 -0.39
CA ALA A 280 -0.23 -5.78 0.86
C ALA A 280 -0.56 -4.47 1.59
N ASN A 281 -0.37 -3.32 0.92
CA ASN A 281 -0.55 -2.02 1.55
C ASN A 281 -2.01 -1.74 1.95
N PHE A 282 -2.97 -2.18 1.15
CA PHE A 282 -4.39 -1.86 1.40
C PHE A 282 -5.06 -2.80 2.40
N SER A 283 -4.43 -3.91 2.80
CA SER A 283 -5.02 -4.83 3.79
C SER A 283 -5.20 -4.16 5.15
N TYR A 284 -4.23 -3.38 5.61
CA TYR A 284 -4.39 -2.51 6.78
C TYR A 284 -5.42 -1.39 6.54
N GLY A 285 -5.37 -0.73 5.38
CA GLY A 285 -6.32 0.32 5.03
C GLY A 285 -7.79 -0.14 5.00
N TYR A 286 -8.01 -1.44 4.80
CA TYR A 286 -9.33 -2.05 4.85
C TYR A 286 -9.85 -2.21 6.29
N THR A 287 -8.98 -2.58 7.23
CA THR A 287 -9.34 -2.71 8.66
C THR A 287 -9.54 -1.33 9.32
N SER A 288 -8.78 -0.31 8.91
CA SER A 288 -8.79 1.04 9.50
C SER A 288 -9.81 2.02 8.89
N ALA A 289 -10.64 1.58 7.94
CA ALA A 289 -11.56 2.46 7.20
C ALA A 289 -12.78 2.91 8.03
N SER A 290 -12.61 3.74 9.05
CA SER A 290 -13.67 4.03 10.03
C SER A 290 -14.86 4.85 9.50
N GLY A 291 -14.70 5.62 8.41
CA GLY A 291 -15.79 6.46 7.87
C GLY A 291 -16.57 5.86 6.71
N THR A 292 -15.91 5.09 5.84
CA THR A 292 -16.52 4.51 4.63
C THR A 292 -16.16 3.03 4.44
N GLY A 293 -15.68 2.38 5.50
CA GLY A 293 -15.28 0.99 5.51
C GLY A 293 -16.44 0.04 5.24
N ARG A 294 -16.11 -1.08 4.61
CA ARG A 294 -17.07 -2.18 4.41
C ARG A 294 -17.00 -3.23 5.50
N MET A 295 -15.84 -3.44 6.11
CA MET A 295 -15.69 -4.30 7.30
C MET A 295 -14.58 -3.76 8.21
N PRO A 296 -14.71 -2.54 8.75
CA PRO A 296 -13.68 -1.95 9.59
C PRO A 296 -13.62 -2.62 10.98
N CYS A 297 -12.45 -2.60 11.59
CA CYS A 297 -12.22 -3.08 12.95
C CYS A 297 -11.06 -2.28 13.57
N ALA A 298 -11.42 -1.38 14.49
CA ALA A 298 -10.47 -0.48 15.14
C ALA A 298 -9.43 -1.25 15.97
N GLU A 299 -9.81 -2.35 16.61
CA GLU A 299 -8.93 -3.17 17.44
C GLU A 299 -7.79 -3.79 16.63
N VAL A 300 -8.10 -4.29 15.44
CA VAL A 300 -7.11 -4.85 14.51
C VAL A 300 -6.23 -3.74 13.93
N ALA A 301 -6.83 -2.61 13.52
CA ALA A 301 -6.07 -1.47 13.01
C ALA A 301 -5.09 -0.91 14.06
N ASP A 302 -5.56 -0.68 15.29
CA ASP A 302 -4.76 -0.18 16.40
C ASP A 302 -3.63 -1.16 16.76
N ALA A 303 -3.90 -2.46 16.76
CA ALA A 303 -2.88 -3.49 16.97
C ALA A 303 -1.75 -3.41 15.93
N ILE A 304 -2.09 -3.30 14.65
CA ILE A 304 -1.11 -3.19 13.56
C ILE A 304 -0.23 -1.95 13.74
N VAL A 305 -0.85 -0.78 13.98
CA VAL A 305 -0.13 0.50 14.11
C VAL A 305 0.75 0.52 15.36
N SER A 306 0.22 0.05 16.49
CA SER A 306 0.96 0.04 17.76
C SER A 306 2.16 -0.91 17.73
N LEU A 307 2.05 -2.08 17.11
CA LEU A 307 3.18 -2.99 16.93
C LEU A 307 4.22 -2.43 15.95
N GLY A 308 3.79 -1.80 14.86
CA GLY A 308 4.70 -1.11 13.93
C GLY A 308 5.49 -0.01 14.64
N ARG A 309 4.80 0.82 15.43
CA ARG A 309 5.42 1.87 16.26
C ARG A 309 6.39 1.29 17.28
N ALA A 310 5.99 0.28 18.05
CA ALA A 310 6.85 -0.34 19.06
C ALA A 310 8.11 -0.98 18.45
N THR A 311 8.01 -1.52 17.24
CA THR A 311 9.15 -2.05 16.47
C THR A 311 10.11 -0.94 16.04
N LEU A 312 9.57 0.18 15.57
CA LEU A 312 10.35 1.34 15.20
C LEU A 312 11.07 1.93 16.43
N GLU A 313 10.37 2.11 17.55
CA GLU A 313 10.93 2.60 18.82
C GLU A 313 12.04 1.68 19.35
N ARG A 314 11.83 0.35 19.34
CA ARG A 314 12.87 -0.63 19.72
C ARG A 314 14.11 -0.52 18.83
N THR A 315 13.92 -0.30 17.53
CA THR A 315 15.02 -0.12 16.59
C THR A 315 15.76 1.20 16.85
N MET A 316 15.04 2.28 17.19
CA MET A 316 15.67 3.54 17.59
C MET A 316 16.51 3.39 18.85
N THR A 317 15.97 2.75 19.89
CA THR A 317 16.70 2.45 21.14
C THR A 317 17.98 1.67 20.85
N MET A 318 17.91 0.63 20.02
CA MET A 318 19.10 -0.14 19.62
C MET A 318 20.14 0.73 18.91
N VAL A 319 19.70 1.56 17.94
CA VAL A 319 20.61 2.42 17.18
C VAL A 319 21.26 3.47 18.09
N ASN A 320 20.50 4.10 18.98
CA ASN A 320 20.98 5.18 19.83
C ASN A 320 21.83 4.69 20.99
N ASP A 321 21.37 3.65 21.69
CA ASP A 321 21.93 3.28 22.99
C ASP A 321 23.00 2.19 22.86
N GLU A 322 22.88 1.29 21.87
CA GLU A 322 23.81 0.18 21.72
C GLU A 322 24.85 0.41 20.62
N LEU A 323 24.42 0.86 19.44
CA LEU A 323 25.30 1.08 18.29
C LEU A 323 25.87 2.50 18.26
N GLY A 324 25.10 3.47 18.74
CA GLY A 324 25.44 4.89 18.77
C GLY A 324 26.78 5.18 19.44
N PRO A 325 27.06 4.65 20.64
CA PRO A 325 28.33 4.87 21.32
C PRO A 325 29.55 4.33 20.56
N THR A 326 29.41 3.20 19.86
CA THR A 326 30.50 2.56 19.12
C THR A 326 30.75 3.19 17.76
N HIS A 327 29.68 3.55 17.03
CA HIS A 327 29.78 4.07 15.67
C HIS A 327 29.70 5.59 15.59
N GLY A 328 29.40 6.28 16.70
CA GLY A 328 29.14 7.71 16.72
C GLY A 328 27.88 8.07 15.93
N THR A 329 26.84 7.25 16.00
CA THR A 329 25.58 7.44 15.27
C THR A 329 24.42 7.80 16.18
N THR A 330 23.42 8.50 15.63
CA THR A 330 22.16 8.76 16.32
C THR A 330 21.02 8.81 15.30
N VAL A 331 19.83 8.39 15.71
CA VAL A 331 18.60 8.58 14.94
C VAL A 331 18.24 10.07 14.96
N VAL A 332 18.14 10.67 13.77
CA VAL A 332 17.84 12.09 13.60
C VAL A 332 16.44 12.36 13.08
N TYR A 333 15.80 11.36 12.47
CA TYR A 333 14.43 11.45 11.98
C TYR A 333 13.85 10.05 11.77
N GLY A 334 12.53 9.96 11.74
CA GLY A 334 11.79 8.76 11.41
C GLY A 334 10.39 9.11 10.97
N ASP A 335 9.93 8.47 9.90
CA ASP A 335 8.58 8.61 9.37
C ASP A 335 7.99 7.22 9.16
N THR A 336 7.12 6.82 10.09
CA THR A 336 6.29 5.61 10.06
C THR A 336 7.04 4.27 9.94
N ASP A 337 7.67 4.01 8.80
CA ASP A 337 8.42 2.81 8.45
C ASP A 337 9.91 3.08 8.15
N SER A 338 10.32 4.35 8.13
CA SER A 338 11.70 4.76 7.84
C SER A 338 12.43 5.35 9.05
N LEU A 339 13.75 5.14 9.12
CA LEU A 339 14.67 5.70 10.10
C LEU A 339 15.87 6.34 9.41
N PHE A 340 16.23 7.53 9.87
CA PHE A 340 17.37 8.30 9.40
C PHE A 340 18.40 8.34 10.52
N VAL A 341 19.56 7.75 10.25
CA VAL A 341 20.65 7.60 11.22
C VAL A 341 21.84 8.41 10.74
N SER A 342 22.21 9.45 11.47
CA SER A 342 23.34 10.30 11.11
C SER A 342 24.54 10.01 12.00
N PHE A 343 25.74 10.11 11.42
CA PHE A 343 26.95 10.20 12.20
C PHE A 343 27.03 11.58 12.89
N ARG A 344 27.65 11.58 14.07
CA ARG A 344 27.91 12.76 14.90
C ARG A 344 28.77 13.77 14.15
N ARG A 345 28.33 15.03 14.17
CA ARG A 345 29.01 16.13 13.46
C ARG A 345 30.40 16.43 14.05
N ASP A 346 30.55 16.30 15.35
CA ASP A 346 31.79 16.46 16.11
C ASP A 346 32.74 15.25 16.02
N GLY A 347 32.30 14.17 15.35
CA GLY A 347 33.11 12.98 15.10
C GLY A 347 34.07 13.12 13.90
N PRO A 348 34.94 12.11 13.70
CA PRO A 348 35.80 12.05 12.52
C PRO A 348 34.97 12.01 11.23
N SER A 349 35.55 12.45 10.11
CA SER A 349 34.89 12.33 8.80
C SER A 349 34.66 10.86 8.45
N VAL A 350 33.42 10.51 8.13
CA VAL A 350 33.04 9.13 7.81
C VAL A 350 32.89 8.96 6.31
N SER A 351 33.53 7.93 5.76
CA SER A 351 33.38 7.58 4.34
C SER A 351 32.04 6.91 4.05
N LEU A 352 31.56 7.01 2.81
CA LEU A 352 30.33 6.31 2.40
C LEU A 352 30.42 4.79 2.56
N ALA A 353 31.59 4.21 2.30
CA ALA A 353 31.82 2.77 2.49
C ALA A 353 31.57 2.36 3.95
N ARG A 354 32.09 3.13 4.90
CA ARG A 354 31.86 2.89 6.33
C ARG A 354 30.39 3.08 6.71
N ALA A 355 29.71 4.08 6.15
CA ALA A 355 28.28 4.27 6.38
C ALA A 355 27.44 3.06 5.92
N PHE A 356 27.78 2.45 4.78
CA PHE A 356 27.12 1.23 4.31
C PHE A 356 27.38 0.02 5.21
N GLU A 357 28.60 -0.12 5.76
CA GLU A 357 28.92 -1.20 6.71
C GLU A 357 28.06 -1.08 7.98
N VAL A 358 28.03 0.11 8.59
CA VAL A 358 27.22 0.37 9.79
C VAL A 358 25.74 0.17 9.49
N GLY A 359 25.25 0.64 8.33
CA GLY A 359 23.87 0.41 7.90
C GLY A 359 23.52 -1.08 7.81
N ARG A 360 24.40 -1.91 7.26
CA ARG A 360 24.19 -3.38 7.20
C ARG A 360 24.21 -4.01 8.59
N GLU A 361 25.04 -3.53 9.50
CA GLU A 361 25.07 -4.02 10.87
C GLU A 361 23.75 -3.69 11.60
N ILE A 362 23.24 -2.47 11.46
CA ILE A 362 21.93 -2.07 12.01
C ILE A 362 20.83 -2.99 11.47
N VAL A 363 20.80 -3.23 10.14
CA VAL A 363 19.81 -4.12 9.52
C VAL A 363 19.92 -5.55 10.04
N ALA A 364 21.13 -6.08 10.17
CA ALA A 364 21.35 -7.45 10.66
C ALA A 364 20.91 -7.61 12.12
N ARG A 365 21.25 -6.65 12.99
CA ARG A 365 20.84 -6.69 14.41
C ARG A 365 19.33 -6.44 14.58
N GLY A 366 18.77 -5.51 13.82
CA GLY A 366 17.33 -5.23 13.80
C GLY A 366 16.51 -6.45 13.37
N GLY A 367 16.88 -7.05 12.24
CA GLY A 367 16.19 -8.24 11.73
C GLY A 367 16.26 -9.44 12.67
N ALA A 368 17.32 -9.59 13.46
CA ALA A 368 17.46 -10.71 14.41
C ALA A 368 16.59 -10.58 15.67
N ARG A 369 16.00 -9.42 15.93
CA ARG A 369 15.18 -9.14 17.14
C ARG A 369 13.68 -9.20 16.89
N GLU A 370 13.28 -9.30 15.62
CA GLU A 370 11.88 -9.34 15.23
C GLU A 370 11.49 -10.73 14.73
N PRO A 371 10.24 -11.17 14.99
CA PRO A 371 9.71 -12.46 14.56
C PRO A 371 9.49 -12.58 13.04
#